data_AF-A0A7J5VWG9-F1
#
_entry.id   AF-A0A7J5VWG9-F1
#
_cell.length_a   1.000
_cell.length_b   1.000
_cell.length_c   1.000
_cell.angle_alpha   90.00
_cell.angle_beta   90.00
_cell.angle_gamma   90.00
#
_symmetry.space_group_name_H-M   'P 1'
#
loop_
_entity.id
_entity.type
_entity.pdbx_description
1 polymer ?
#
loop_
_entity_poly.entity_id
_entity_poly.type
_entity_poly.pdbx_seq_one_letter_code
_entity_poly.pdbx_strand_id
1 'polypeptide(L)'
;MGISDLISLITTILLVILLIRFYQVWGMKMLMHPGLYFNLIWLTSVISQWYLTKIELALLPFPEFADELNIFVGFTALCFLIFLSHGKRKSAQPATPLNYVYSVKFYQILAFVSLLSAFFMFFASGASFNLAETRLSGPANNSLISGGNKSGLYIIAQIATSFNPLMSIFAGYLIGMKIQRKEVLISSYFWLLAPFMIALIFMFTSGGRNPLAVGLKVYLLGFAFSMPQLLISKLRNKIFKYIFLILFGFTLFSTAAAVQRQIKMQSYNKFLDATNYDSKIIFAFSGILEYMSAHYWGYQLRRVDSMEPELGWGYNTFYGVIDAGIPFSGLMGINSSLVNLLGIEEQDYLSSYNSGKEGSYTTTSVYLAIVKDFGVPGAFVFIFFFAFYTQWLFTRAMRKKYFKATNIFFLYLCFQFWASSNFGSAYNSNFSVFNLFILFFVFDYMQKIFANRPKIRNKEGVLNHISQQGFTSSAKA
;
A
#
# COMPACT_ATOMS: atom_id res chain seq x y z
N MET A 1 -22.01 13.97 -25.97
CA MET A 1 -20.96 13.48 -25.04
C MET A 1 -19.83 14.49 -25.09
N GLY A 2 -19.48 15.11 -23.96
CA GLY A 2 -18.40 16.12 -23.93
C GLY A 2 -17.02 15.49 -24.10
N ILE A 3 -16.00 16.31 -24.35
CA ILE A 3 -14.60 15.84 -24.47
C ILE A 3 -14.14 15.15 -23.17
N SER A 4 -14.47 15.72 -22.01
CA SER A 4 -14.15 15.13 -20.69
C SER A 4 -14.81 13.75 -20.46
N ASP A 5 -16.08 13.61 -20.89
CA ASP A 5 -16.77 12.32 -20.86
C ASP A 5 -16.05 11.29 -21.74
N LEU A 6 -15.57 11.72 -22.92
CA LEU A 6 -14.88 10.84 -23.88
C LEU A 6 -13.55 10.36 -23.32
N ILE A 7 -12.76 11.27 -22.72
CA ILE A 7 -11.49 10.95 -22.06
C ILE A 7 -11.72 9.93 -20.94
N SER A 8 -12.70 10.19 -20.05
CA SER A 8 -13.04 9.29 -18.95
C SER A 8 -13.47 7.90 -19.44
N LEU A 9 -14.25 7.84 -20.52
CA LEU A 9 -14.69 6.58 -21.14
C LEU A 9 -13.51 5.80 -21.73
N ILE A 10 -12.64 6.45 -22.51
CA ILE A 10 -11.45 5.82 -23.10
C ILE A 10 -10.54 5.27 -22.00
N THR A 11 -10.26 6.06 -20.97
CA THR A 11 -9.46 5.63 -19.81
C THR A 11 -10.09 4.42 -19.11
N THR A 12 -11.40 4.43 -18.88
CA THR A 12 -12.13 3.30 -18.31
C THR A 12 -11.99 2.04 -19.17
N ILE A 13 -12.17 2.14 -20.49
CA ILE A 13 -12.02 1.02 -21.43
C ILE A 13 -10.60 0.44 -21.35
N LEU A 14 -9.56 1.29 -21.35
CA LEU A 14 -8.17 0.85 -21.24
C LEU A 14 -7.90 0.09 -19.93
N LEU A 15 -8.41 0.59 -18.81
CA LEU A 15 -8.28 -0.06 -17.49
C LEU A 15 -9.00 -1.42 -17.45
N VAL A 16 -10.19 -1.53 -18.05
CA VAL A 16 -10.93 -2.80 -18.17
C VAL A 16 -10.15 -3.80 -19.04
N ILE A 17 -9.65 -3.38 -20.20
CA ILE A 17 -8.83 -4.23 -21.08
C ILE A 17 -7.57 -4.69 -20.34
N LEU A 18 -6.91 -3.80 -19.61
CA LEU A 18 -5.73 -4.11 -18.79
C LEU A 18 -6.05 -5.14 -17.71
N LEU A 19 -7.20 -5.04 -17.03
CA LEU A 19 -7.62 -6.01 -16.01
C LEU A 19 -7.77 -7.42 -16.60
N ILE A 20 -8.44 -7.50 -17.75
CA ILE A 20 -8.65 -8.75 -18.48
C ILE A 20 -7.30 -9.33 -18.91
N ARG A 21 -6.40 -8.49 -19.45
CA ARG A 21 -5.05 -8.91 -19.88
C ARG A 21 -4.20 -9.42 -18.72
N PHE A 22 -4.23 -8.77 -17.55
CA PHE A 22 -3.54 -9.26 -16.36
C PHE A 22 -3.93 -10.70 -16.03
N TYR A 23 -5.22 -11.00 -15.99
CA TYR A 23 -5.71 -12.35 -15.72
C TYR A 23 -5.37 -13.35 -16.83
N GLN A 24 -5.47 -12.93 -18.09
CA GLN A 24 -5.13 -13.78 -19.25
C GLN A 24 -3.65 -14.18 -19.27
N VAL A 25 -2.74 -13.26 -18.92
CA VAL A 25 -1.29 -13.53 -18.95
C VAL A 25 -0.85 -14.22 -17.65
N TRP A 26 -1.22 -13.69 -16.49
CA TRP A 26 -0.65 -14.09 -15.20
C TRP A 26 -1.56 -14.97 -14.34
N GLY A 27 -2.83 -15.19 -14.70
CA GLY A 27 -3.75 -15.97 -13.87
C GLY A 27 -3.80 -15.42 -12.44
N MET A 28 -3.66 -16.28 -11.43
CA MET A 28 -3.65 -15.83 -10.03
C MET A 28 -2.39 -15.05 -9.64
N LYS A 29 -1.29 -15.17 -10.39
CA LYS A 29 -0.05 -14.41 -10.16
C LYS A 29 -0.20 -12.92 -10.48
N MET A 30 -1.29 -12.52 -11.15
CA MET A 30 -1.62 -11.10 -11.31
C MET A 30 -1.73 -10.37 -9.97
N LEU A 31 -2.13 -11.08 -8.89
CA LEU A 31 -2.23 -10.52 -7.54
C LEU A 31 -0.88 -10.09 -6.95
N MET A 32 0.25 -10.53 -7.52
CA MET A 32 1.57 -10.04 -7.13
C MET A 32 2.01 -8.81 -7.95
N HIS A 33 1.30 -8.47 -9.03
CA HIS A 33 1.73 -7.44 -9.97
C HIS A 33 1.30 -6.05 -9.49
N PRO A 34 2.23 -5.09 -9.27
CA PRO A 34 1.89 -3.72 -8.84
C PRO A 34 0.86 -3.02 -9.74
N GLY A 35 1.00 -3.18 -11.05
CA GLY A 35 0.08 -2.64 -12.05
C GLY A 35 -1.38 -3.13 -11.92
N LEU A 36 -1.65 -4.29 -11.29
CA LEU A 36 -3.03 -4.70 -11.00
C LEU A 36 -3.68 -3.75 -9.98
N TYR A 37 -2.93 -3.37 -8.94
CA TYR A 37 -3.43 -2.50 -7.88
C TYR A 37 -3.63 -1.09 -8.36
N PHE A 38 -2.69 -0.58 -9.17
CA PHE A 38 -2.89 0.64 -9.96
C PHE A 38 -4.23 0.56 -10.71
N ASN A 39 -4.43 -0.50 -11.47
CA ASN A 39 -5.61 -0.65 -12.33
C ASN A 39 -6.92 -0.68 -11.53
N LEU A 40 -7.00 -1.44 -10.44
CA LEU A 40 -8.21 -1.53 -9.61
C LEU A 40 -8.55 -0.19 -8.94
N ILE A 41 -7.54 0.50 -8.43
CA ILE A 41 -7.71 1.78 -7.76
C ILE A 41 -8.18 2.84 -8.75
N TRP A 42 -7.51 2.95 -9.90
CA TRP A 42 -7.87 3.95 -10.91
C TRP A 42 -9.18 3.63 -11.63
N LEU A 43 -9.51 2.36 -11.86
CA LEU A 43 -10.82 2.00 -12.40
C LEU A 43 -11.93 2.44 -11.46
N THR A 44 -11.77 2.21 -10.16
CA THR A 44 -12.71 2.70 -9.15
C THR A 44 -12.74 4.23 -9.14
N SER A 45 -11.58 4.89 -9.22
CA SER A 45 -11.45 6.35 -9.16
C SER A 45 -12.11 7.07 -10.34
N VAL A 46 -11.85 6.64 -11.57
CA VAL A 46 -12.43 7.22 -12.78
C VAL A 46 -13.96 7.03 -12.78
N ILE A 47 -14.45 5.84 -12.44
CA ILE A 47 -15.89 5.56 -12.35
C ILE A 47 -16.54 6.40 -11.25
N SER A 48 -15.93 6.50 -10.07
CA SER A 48 -16.41 7.32 -8.96
C SER A 48 -16.51 8.78 -9.35
N GLN A 49 -15.44 9.34 -9.94
CA GLN A 49 -15.41 10.74 -10.37
C GLN A 49 -16.48 11.00 -11.42
N TRP A 50 -16.59 10.13 -12.43
CA TRP A 50 -17.59 10.26 -13.48
C TRP A 50 -19.02 10.22 -12.93
N TYR A 51 -19.34 9.24 -12.07
CA TYR A 51 -20.65 9.12 -11.44
C TYR A 51 -20.98 10.34 -10.57
N LEU A 52 -20.08 10.72 -9.65
CA LEU A 52 -20.31 11.85 -8.74
C LEU A 52 -20.42 13.18 -9.49
N THR A 53 -19.77 13.32 -10.64
CA THR A 53 -19.93 14.49 -11.52
C THR A 53 -21.34 14.56 -12.11
N LYS A 54 -21.91 13.43 -12.53
CA LYS A 54 -23.27 13.37 -13.11
C LYS A 54 -24.37 13.68 -12.11
N ILE A 55 -24.17 13.34 -10.83
CA ILE A 55 -25.12 13.65 -9.76
C ILE A 55 -24.75 14.93 -8.97
N GLU A 56 -23.84 15.75 -9.52
CA GLU A 56 -23.45 17.06 -8.95
C GLU A 56 -22.89 17.01 -7.51
N LEU A 57 -22.28 15.88 -7.13
CA LEU A 57 -21.59 15.70 -5.85
C LEU A 57 -20.07 15.82 -5.98
N ALA A 58 -19.49 15.78 -7.18
CA ALA A 58 -18.05 15.96 -7.37
C ALA A 58 -17.63 17.43 -7.29
N LEU A 59 -16.46 17.69 -6.67
CA LEU A 59 -15.82 19.00 -6.67
C LEU A 59 -14.87 19.10 -7.89
N LEU A 60 -15.22 19.96 -8.85
CA LEU A 60 -14.50 20.16 -10.11
C LEU A 60 -14.20 21.65 -10.36
N PRO A 61 -13.33 22.28 -9.56
CA PRO A 61 -12.98 23.68 -9.75
C PRO A 61 -12.18 23.95 -11.04
N PHE A 62 -11.44 22.94 -11.55
CA PHE A 62 -10.59 23.06 -12.74
C PHE A 62 -10.70 21.80 -13.61
N PRO A 63 -11.78 21.64 -14.41
CA PRO A 63 -12.08 20.42 -15.16
C PRO A 63 -10.95 19.94 -16.08
N GLU A 64 -10.17 20.86 -16.64
CA GLU A 64 -9.03 20.57 -17.51
C GLU A 64 -7.97 19.70 -16.82
N PHE A 65 -7.75 19.86 -15.51
CA PHE A 65 -6.79 19.04 -14.77
C PHE A 65 -7.36 17.68 -14.36
N ALA A 66 -8.68 17.53 -14.32
CA ALA A 66 -9.30 16.21 -14.22
C ALA A 66 -9.09 15.40 -15.52
N ASP A 67 -9.19 16.08 -16.67
CA ASP A 67 -8.91 15.48 -17.98
C ASP A 67 -7.42 15.14 -18.13
N GLU A 68 -6.50 16.04 -17.77
CA GLU A 68 -5.05 15.79 -17.72
C GLU A 68 -4.74 14.53 -16.90
N LEU A 69 -5.34 14.41 -15.71
CA LEU A 69 -5.16 13.25 -14.84
C LEU A 69 -5.67 11.95 -15.48
N ASN A 70 -6.85 11.98 -16.10
CA ASN A 70 -7.39 10.83 -16.82
C ASN A 70 -6.50 10.40 -18.00
N ILE A 71 -5.88 11.36 -18.70
CA ILE A 71 -4.94 11.09 -19.80
C ILE A 71 -3.70 10.38 -19.26
N PHE A 72 -3.10 10.85 -18.15
CA PHE A 72 -1.95 10.16 -17.53
C PHE A 72 -2.28 8.73 -17.08
N VAL A 73 -3.48 8.53 -16.53
CA VAL A 73 -3.96 7.21 -16.11
C VAL A 73 -4.16 6.29 -17.32
N GLY A 74 -4.82 6.78 -18.38
CA GLY A 74 -5.01 6.04 -19.62
C GLY A 74 -3.67 5.65 -20.27
N PHE A 75 -2.72 6.58 -20.30
CA PHE A 75 -1.38 6.32 -20.82
C PHE A 75 -0.60 5.30 -19.97
N THR A 76 -0.70 5.39 -18.64
CA THR A 76 -0.10 4.39 -17.74
C THR A 76 -0.70 3.00 -17.98
N ALA A 77 -2.01 2.90 -18.18
CA ALA A 77 -2.68 1.65 -18.53
C ALA A 77 -2.18 1.08 -19.87
N LEU A 78 -2.01 1.96 -20.87
CA LEU A 78 -1.44 1.59 -22.17
C LEU A 78 0.00 1.08 -22.04
N CYS A 79 0.84 1.74 -21.24
CA CYS A 79 2.20 1.29 -20.98
C CYS A 79 2.22 -0.12 -20.36
N PHE A 80 1.40 -0.37 -19.34
CA PHE A 80 1.28 -1.72 -18.78
C PHE A 80 0.78 -2.74 -19.80
N LEU A 81 -0.18 -2.39 -20.66
CA LEU A 81 -0.62 -3.27 -21.74
C LEU A 81 0.53 -3.65 -22.69
N ILE A 82 1.33 -2.67 -23.11
CA ILE A 82 2.51 -2.89 -23.97
C ILE A 82 3.50 -3.82 -23.29
N PHE A 83 3.87 -3.57 -22.03
CA PHE A 83 4.88 -4.39 -21.35
C PHE A 83 4.35 -5.77 -20.92
N LEU A 84 3.05 -5.91 -20.67
CA LEU A 84 2.41 -7.21 -20.44
C LEU A 84 2.46 -8.11 -21.67
N SER A 85 2.41 -7.53 -22.88
CA SER A 85 2.48 -8.31 -24.13
C SER A 85 3.82 -9.04 -24.31
N HIS A 86 4.86 -8.60 -23.61
CA HIS A 86 6.20 -9.22 -23.58
C HIS A 86 6.34 -10.33 -22.51
N GLY A 87 5.25 -10.67 -21.78
CA GLY A 87 5.21 -11.76 -20.81
C GLY A 87 4.89 -13.12 -21.47
N LYS A 88 5.60 -14.19 -21.06
CA LYS A 88 5.26 -15.56 -21.51
C LYS A 88 3.83 -15.91 -21.07
N ARG A 89 2.98 -16.33 -22.02
CA ARG A 89 1.60 -16.81 -21.79
C ARG A 89 1.57 -17.94 -20.76
N LYS A 90 0.49 -17.99 -19.96
CA LYS A 90 0.13 -19.02 -18.94
C LYS A 90 0.97 -20.30 -18.99
N SER A 91 2.12 -20.28 -18.33
CA SER A 91 2.85 -21.50 -17.96
C SER A 91 2.34 -22.02 -16.62
N ALA A 92 2.53 -23.30 -16.32
CA ALA A 92 2.24 -23.87 -15.00
C ALA A 92 3.29 -23.42 -13.96
N GLN A 93 3.35 -22.12 -13.65
CA GLN A 93 4.26 -21.63 -12.63
C GLN A 93 3.76 -22.03 -11.25
N PRO A 94 4.59 -22.69 -10.42
CA PRO A 94 4.23 -23.06 -9.07
C PRO A 94 4.11 -21.82 -8.18
N ALA A 95 3.70 -22.05 -6.93
CA ALA A 95 3.80 -21.04 -5.88
C ALA A 95 5.25 -20.53 -5.77
N THR A 96 5.40 -19.24 -5.49
CA THR A 96 6.71 -18.63 -5.33
C THR A 96 7.08 -18.75 -3.85
N PRO A 97 8.13 -19.52 -3.50
CA PRO A 97 8.43 -19.80 -2.10
C PRO A 97 8.93 -18.53 -1.40
N LEU A 98 8.38 -18.27 -0.22
CA LEU A 98 8.71 -17.10 0.59
C LEU A 98 9.32 -17.58 1.91
N ASN A 99 10.66 -17.63 1.93
CA ASN A 99 11.44 -18.37 2.92
C ASN A 99 12.31 -17.45 3.80
N TYR A 100 11.93 -16.18 4.02
CA TYR A 100 12.76 -15.26 4.79
C TYR A 100 12.54 -15.31 6.31
N VAL A 101 11.55 -16.08 6.79
CA VAL A 101 11.35 -16.36 8.22
C VAL A 101 11.85 -17.78 8.50
N TYR A 102 12.97 -17.86 9.22
CA TYR A 102 13.58 -19.14 9.61
C TYR A 102 13.27 -19.51 11.06
N SER A 103 13.00 -18.53 11.92
CA SER A 103 12.66 -18.75 13.33
C SER A 103 11.22 -18.34 13.64
N VAL A 104 10.35 -19.34 13.85
CA VAL A 104 8.95 -19.12 14.27
C VAL A 104 8.89 -18.35 15.59
N LYS A 105 9.78 -18.67 16.54
CA LYS A 105 9.85 -18.00 17.84
C LYS A 105 10.14 -16.52 17.69
N PHE A 106 11.10 -16.14 16.83
CA PHE A 106 11.39 -14.73 16.58
C PHE A 106 10.20 -14.00 15.96
N TYR A 107 9.53 -14.60 14.97
CA TYR A 107 8.31 -14.03 14.40
C TYR A 107 7.22 -13.81 15.46
N GLN A 108 6.98 -14.78 16.35
CA GLN A 108 5.98 -14.67 17.41
C GLN A 108 6.32 -13.57 18.43
N ILE A 109 7.58 -13.50 18.86
CA ILE A 109 8.07 -12.44 19.76
C ILE A 109 7.87 -11.08 19.09
N LEU A 110 8.30 -10.93 17.84
CA LEU A 110 8.19 -9.67 17.12
C LEU A 110 6.73 -9.25 16.92
N ALA A 111 5.86 -10.19 16.55
CA ALA A 111 4.43 -9.93 16.40
C ALA A 111 3.79 -9.51 17.72
N PHE A 112 4.13 -10.18 18.83
CA PHE A 112 3.63 -9.83 20.17
C PHE A 112 4.10 -8.44 20.61
N VAL A 113 5.41 -8.16 20.51
CA VAL A 113 6.00 -6.86 20.89
C VAL A 113 5.43 -5.73 20.04
N SER A 114 5.27 -5.95 18.73
CA SER A 114 4.67 -4.97 17.82
C SER A 114 3.21 -4.72 18.14
N LEU A 115 2.45 -5.75 18.50
CA LEU A 115 1.05 -5.61 18.91
C LEU A 115 0.93 -4.79 20.20
N LEU A 116 1.75 -5.12 21.21
CA LEU A 116 1.80 -4.37 22.46
C LEU A 116 2.20 -2.90 22.24
N SER A 117 3.17 -2.68 21.35
CA SER A 117 3.61 -1.34 20.94
C SER A 117 2.51 -0.56 20.23
N ALA A 118 1.71 -1.20 19.38
CA ALA A 118 0.56 -0.57 18.73
C ALA A 118 -0.50 -0.15 19.76
N PHE A 119 -0.81 -1.01 20.73
CA PHE A 119 -1.71 -0.63 21.84
C PHE A 119 -1.15 0.52 22.68
N PHE A 120 0.12 0.46 23.04
CA PHE A 120 0.78 1.55 23.75
C PHE A 120 0.64 2.86 22.98
N MET A 121 0.91 2.88 21.67
CA MET A 121 0.76 4.07 20.84
C MET A 121 -0.68 4.57 20.78
N PHE A 122 -1.66 3.67 20.68
CA PHE A 122 -3.08 4.02 20.72
C PHE A 122 -3.43 4.79 22.00
N PHE A 123 -3.09 4.24 23.17
CA PHE A 123 -3.34 4.89 24.45
C PHE A 123 -2.53 6.17 24.65
N ALA A 124 -1.23 6.15 24.32
CA ALA A 124 -0.34 7.30 24.47
C ALA A 124 -0.74 8.50 23.59
N SER A 125 -1.38 8.23 22.44
CA SER A 125 -1.90 9.28 21.55
C SER A 125 -3.27 9.83 21.96
N GLY A 126 -3.90 9.28 23.01
CA GLY A 126 -5.26 9.65 23.40
C GLY A 126 -6.32 9.31 22.35
N ALA A 127 -6.05 8.30 21.50
CA ALA A 127 -6.97 7.90 20.44
C ALA A 127 -8.24 7.25 21.00
N SER A 128 -9.32 7.32 20.23
CA SER A 128 -10.60 6.71 20.55
C SER A 128 -11.07 5.75 19.44
N PHE A 129 -12.06 4.91 19.76
CA PHE A 129 -12.70 4.07 18.74
C PHE A 129 -13.59 4.88 17.78
N ASN A 130 -13.77 6.18 18.03
CA ASN A 130 -14.42 7.11 17.12
C ASN A 130 -13.37 7.75 16.19
N LEU A 131 -13.42 7.38 14.91
CA LEU A 131 -12.44 7.83 13.92
C LEU A 131 -12.51 9.34 13.67
N ALA A 132 -13.70 9.93 13.74
CA ALA A 132 -13.89 11.37 13.54
C ALA A 132 -13.29 12.17 14.71
N GLU A 133 -13.48 11.68 15.93
CA GLU A 133 -12.92 12.28 17.12
C GLU A 133 -11.40 12.27 17.12
N THR A 134 -10.80 11.11 16.87
CA THR A 134 -9.34 10.97 16.85
C THR A 134 -8.70 11.84 15.77
N ARG A 135 -9.39 12.04 14.63
CA ARG A 135 -8.89 12.91 13.56
C ARG A 135 -8.97 14.40 13.91
N LEU A 136 -9.99 14.81 14.67
CA LEU A 136 -10.23 16.20 15.08
C LEU A 136 -9.42 16.62 16.32
N SER A 137 -9.09 15.69 17.21
CA SER A 137 -8.04 15.91 18.23
C SER A 137 -6.63 15.88 17.62
N GLY A 138 -6.52 15.39 16.39
CA GLY A 138 -5.30 15.24 15.61
C GLY A 138 -4.45 16.52 15.42
N PRO A 139 -4.97 17.72 15.14
CA PRO A 139 -4.14 18.92 15.04
C PRO A 139 -3.50 19.34 16.37
N ALA A 140 -4.17 19.10 17.50
CA ALA A 140 -3.61 19.34 18.84
C ALA A 140 -2.60 18.25 19.25
N ASN A 141 -2.84 17.00 18.82
CA ASN A 141 -1.97 15.84 19.09
C ASN A 141 -0.88 15.60 18.01
N ASN A 142 -0.93 16.28 16.86
CA ASN A 142 0.10 16.22 15.83
C ASN A 142 1.38 16.87 16.32
N SER A 143 1.32 17.76 17.31
CA SER A 143 2.49 18.22 18.05
C SER A 143 3.30 17.06 18.66
N LEU A 144 2.68 15.92 19.03
CA LEU A 144 3.38 14.70 19.46
C LEU A 144 3.87 13.82 18.30
N ILE A 145 3.35 14.02 17.08
CA ILE A 145 3.66 13.20 15.90
C ILE A 145 4.71 13.89 15.01
N SER A 146 4.77 15.23 14.97
CA SER A 146 5.57 16.02 14.03
C SER A 146 6.54 17.03 14.64
N GLY A 147 6.82 17.03 15.96
CA GLY A 147 7.89 17.91 16.47
C GLY A 147 8.08 18.06 17.98
N GLY A 148 7.19 17.52 18.82
CA GLY A 148 7.38 17.48 20.27
C GLY A 148 8.37 16.40 20.68
N ASN A 149 9.07 16.60 21.81
CA ASN A 149 9.94 15.59 22.42
C ASN A 149 9.17 14.29 22.66
N LYS A 150 9.26 13.36 21.70
CA LYS A 150 8.69 12.01 21.82
C LYS A 150 9.46 11.30 22.93
N SER A 151 8.73 10.68 23.86
CA SER A 151 9.38 9.85 24.88
C SER A 151 10.15 8.71 24.21
N GLY A 152 11.28 8.30 24.79
CA GLY A 152 12.07 7.18 24.25
C GLY A 152 11.26 5.89 24.08
N LEU A 153 10.26 5.66 24.96
CA LEU A 153 9.33 4.54 24.84
C LEU A 153 8.45 4.62 23.58
N TYR A 154 8.01 5.80 23.19
CA TYR A 154 7.24 6.00 21.96
C TYR A 154 8.09 5.73 20.71
N ILE A 155 9.37 6.12 20.72
CA ILE A 155 10.32 5.80 19.65
C ILE A 155 10.51 4.28 19.53
N ILE A 156 10.73 3.58 20.66
CA ILE A 156 10.89 2.12 20.67
C ILE A 156 9.63 1.43 20.12
N ALA A 157 8.44 1.90 20.51
CA ALA A 157 7.17 1.37 20.01
C ALA A 157 7.01 1.56 18.48
N GLN A 158 7.43 2.70 17.94
CA GLN A 158 7.44 2.95 16.49
C GLN A 158 8.41 2.02 15.75
N ILE A 159 9.62 1.80 16.30
CA ILE A 159 10.60 0.88 15.71
C ILE A 159 10.04 -0.55 15.67
N ALA A 160 9.44 -1.01 16.78
CA ALA A 160 8.86 -2.34 16.86
C ALA A 160 7.75 -2.53 15.80
N THR A 161 6.84 -1.57 15.69
CA THR A 161 5.72 -1.64 14.74
C THR A 161 6.14 -1.46 13.28
N SER A 162 7.32 -0.90 13.00
CA SER A 162 7.85 -0.70 11.64
C SER A 162 8.12 -2.01 10.89
N PHE A 163 8.23 -3.15 11.59
CA PHE A 163 8.35 -4.47 10.96
C PHE A 163 7.02 -5.05 10.45
N ASN A 164 5.89 -4.38 10.72
CA ASN A 164 4.56 -4.87 10.37
C ASN A 164 4.39 -5.24 8.88
N PRO A 165 4.95 -4.51 7.90
CA PRO A 165 4.83 -4.90 6.49
C PRO A 165 5.45 -6.28 6.20
N LEU A 166 6.64 -6.57 6.73
CA LEU A 166 7.29 -7.87 6.54
C LEU A 166 6.52 -9.00 7.23
N MET A 167 5.96 -8.74 8.42
CA MET A 167 5.12 -9.72 9.09
C MET A 167 3.81 -9.96 8.32
N SER A 168 3.19 -8.91 7.79
CA SER A 168 1.95 -8.98 6.99
C SER A 168 2.15 -9.78 5.70
N ILE A 169 3.26 -9.59 4.99
CA ILE A 169 3.60 -10.38 3.79
C ILE A 169 3.74 -11.87 4.16
N PHE A 170 4.48 -12.18 5.23
CA PHE A 170 4.69 -13.57 5.64
C PHE A 170 3.38 -14.23 6.12
N ALA A 171 2.60 -13.52 6.92
CA ALA A 171 1.30 -13.98 7.41
C ALA A 171 0.33 -14.25 6.25
N GLY A 172 0.23 -13.32 5.29
CA GLY A 172 -0.57 -13.50 4.08
C GLY A 172 -0.16 -14.73 3.27
N TYR A 173 1.15 -14.96 3.11
CA TYR A 173 1.70 -16.15 2.46
C TYR A 173 1.26 -17.44 3.16
N LEU A 174 1.39 -17.52 4.50
CA LEU A 174 0.98 -18.69 5.27
C LEU A 174 -0.53 -18.93 5.24
N ILE A 175 -1.36 -17.86 5.27
CA ILE A 175 -2.82 -17.98 5.11
C ILE A 175 -3.16 -18.59 3.75
N GLY A 176 -2.51 -18.15 2.68
CA GLY A 176 -2.74 -18.69 1.33
C GLY A 176 -2.26 -20.13 1.18
N MET A 177 -1.18 -20.53 1.85
CA MET A 177 -0.75 -21.94 1.95
C MET A 177 -1.77 -22.80 2.70
N LYS A 178 -2.31 -22.31 3.84
CA LYS A 178 -3.38 -23.00 4.59
C LYS A 178 -4.67 -23.17 3.77
N ILE A 179 -5.08 -22.15 3.02
CA ILE A 179 -6.27 -22.22 2.15
C ILE A 179 -6.09 -23.31 1.07
N GLN A 180 -4.86 -23.54 0.63
CA GLN A 180 -4.46 -24.64 -0.27
C GLN A 180 -4.27 -25.99 0.44
N ARG A 181 -4.55 -26.09 1.75
CA ARG A 181 -4.34 -27.29 2.59
C ARG A 181 -2.89 -27.78 2.62
N LYS A 182 -1.92 -26.88 2.46
CA LYS A 182 -0.51 -27.20 2.63
C LYS A 182 -0.10 -27.04 4.09
N GLU A 183 0.87 -27.84 4.53
CA GLU A 183 1.49 -27.69 5.84
C GLU A 183 2.17 -26.32 5.96
N VAL A 184 2.07 -25.73 7.15
CA VAL A 184 2.61 -24.41 7.44
C VAL A 184 3.37 -24.40 8.76
N LEU A 185 4.42 -23.60 8.80
CA LEU A 185 5.28 -23.43 9.99
C LEU A 185 4.53 -22.86 11.20
N ILE A 186 3.48 -22.07 10.99
CA ILE A 186 2.67 -21.44 12.05
C ILE A 186 1.22 -21.86 11.88
N SER A 187 0.76 -22.74 12.75
CA SER A 187 -0.60 -23.30 12.73
C SER A 187 -1.64 -22.44 13.46
N SER A 188 -1.24 -21.63 14.45
CA SER A 188 -2.19 -20.77 15.17
C SER A 188 -2.61 -19.55 14.34
N TYR A 189 -3.91 -19.30 14.26
CA TYR A 189 -4.48 -18.13 13.55
C TYR A 189 -4.16 -16.81 14.24
N PHE A 190 -3.98 -16.80 15.57
CA PHE A 190 -3.64 -15.58 16.31
C PHE A 190 -2.37 -14.92 15.75
N TRP A 191 -1.30 -15.70 15.58
CA TRP A 191 -0.02 -15.20 15.04
C TRP A 191 -0.09 -14.78 13.57
N LEU A 192 -1.03 -15.34 12.81
CA LEU A 192 -1.27 -14.95 11.42
C LEU A 192 -2.14 -13.68 11.30
N LEU A 193 -2.97 -13.40 12.31
CA LEU A 193 -3.84 -12.22 12.34
C LEU A 193 -3.22 -11.03 13.09
N ALA A 194 -2.21 -11.25 13.94
CA ALA A 194 -1.56 -10.18 14.70
C ALA A 194 -1.08 -8.98 13.85
N PRO A 195 -0.41 -9.16 12.69
CA PRO A 195 -0.03 -8.04 11.83
C PRO A 195 -1.23 -7.24 11.29
N PHE A 196 -2.35 -7.90 11.04
CA PHE A 196 -3.61 -7.26 10.65
C PHE A 196 -4.26 -6.50 11.82
N MET A 197 -4.21 -7.06 13.03
CA MET A 197 -4.68 -6.36 14.25
C MET A 197 -3.88 -5.08 14.50
N ILE A 198 -2.57 -5.08 14.26
CA ILE A 198 -1.75 -3.87 14.32
C ILE A 198 -2.27 -2.79 13.36
N ALA A 199 -2.61 -3.16 12.11
CA ALA A 199 -3.18 -2.24 11.14
C ALA A 199 -4.55 -1.68 11.58
N LEU A 200 -5.39 -2.51 12.21
CA LEU A 200 -6.67 -2.08 12.80
C LEU A 200 -6.48 -1.10 13.96
N ILE A 201 -5.51 -1.35 14.84
CA ILE A 201 -5.20 -0.42 15.94
C ILE A 201 -4.72 0.92 15.39
N PHE A 202 -3.85 0.92 14.36
CA PHE A 202 -3.38 2.15 13.73
C PHE A 202 -4.47 2.92 12.97
N MET A 203 -5.45 2.22 12.42
CA MET A 203 -6.63 2.85 11.82
C MET A 203 -7.37 3.69 12.85
N PHE A 204 -7.60 3.15 14.05
CA PHE A 204 -8.18 3.92 15.16
C PHE A 204 -7.23 5.02 15.65
N THR A 205 -5.95 4.69 15.86
CA THR A 205 -4.91 5.63 16.34
C THR A 205 -4.78 6.87 15.45
N SER A 206 -4.91 6.72 14.13
CA SER A 206 -4.80 7.84 13.18
C SER A 206 -6.14 8.50 12.82
N GLY A 207 -7.26 7.94 13.29
CA GLY A 207 -8.61 8.33 12.87
C GLY A 207 -8.84 8.16 11.36
N GLY A 208 -8.15 7.23 10.69
CA GLY A 208 -8.06 7.14 9.24
C GLY A 208 -8.22 5.73 8.68
N ARG A 209 -8.77 5.61 7.46
CA ARG A 209 -8.98 4.31 6.77
C ARG A 209 -7.70 3.74 6.16
N ASN A 210 -6.71 4.59 5.92
CA ASN A 210 -5.49 4.25 5.17
C ASN A 210 -4.66 3.10 5.80
N PRO A 211 -4.41 3.06 7.13
CA PRO A 211 -3.62 1.96 7.72
C PRO A 211 -4.23 0.58 7.46
N LEU A 212 -5.55 0.46 7.52
CA LEU A 212 -6.26 -0.78 7.21
C LEU A 212 -6.13 -1.15 5.73
N ALA A 213 -6.29 -0.18 4.82
CA ALA A 213 -6.12 -0.39 3.38
C ALA A 213 -4.69 -0.83 3.03
N VAL A 214 -3.67 -0.19 3.62
CA VAL A 214 -2.26 -0.57 3.45
C VAL A 214 -2.01 -1.97 3.98
N GLY A 215 -2.47 -2.28 5.20
CA GLY A 215 -2.35 -3.63 5.79
C GLY A 215 -2.95 -4.70 4.89
N LEU A 216 -4.17 -4.47 4.37
CA LEU A 216 -4.84 -5.39 3.46
C LEU A 216 -4.06 -5.62 2.16
N LYS A 217 -3.56 -4.55 1.51
CA LYS A 217 -2.75 -4.65 0.28
C LYS A 217 -1.50 -5.50 0.52
N VAL A 218 -0.79 -5.27 1.62
CA VAL A 218 0.44 -6.00 1.96
C VAL A 218 0.17 -7.47 2.30
N TYR A 219 -0.93 -7.78 2.99
CA TYR A 219 -1.39 -9.16 3.18
C TYR A 219 -1.71 -9.85 1.86
N LEU A 220 -2.41 -9.17 0.95
CA LEU A 220 -2.76 -9.71 -0.36
C LEU A 220 -1.51 -9.97 -1.21
N LEU A 221 -0.49 -9.11 -1.13
CA LEU A 221 0.81 -9.35 -1.77
C LEU A 221 1.43 -10.66 -1.27
N GLY A 222 1.49 -10.86 0.05
CA GLY A 222 1.95 -12.10 0.67
C GLY A 222 1.15 -13.33 0.24
N PHE A 223 -0.19 -13.23 0.30
CA PHE A 223 -1.10 -14.26 -0.17
C PHE A 223 -0.82 -14.64 -1.63
N ALA A 224 -0.57 -13.66 -2.50
CA ALA A 224 -0.31 -13.87 -3.90
C ALA A 224 0.99 -14.67 -4.18
N PHE A 225 2.02 -14.53 -3.35
CA PHE A 225 3.23 -15.38 -3.43
C PHE A 225 2.89 -16.87 -3.30
N SER A 226 1.97 -17.21 -2.39
CA SER A 226 1.58 -18.60 -2.14
C SER A 226 0.72 -19.22 -3.25
N MET A 227 0.10 -18.41 -4.11
CA MET A 227 -0.78 -18.90 -5.17
C MET A 227 0.03 -19.38 -6.38
N PRO A 228 -0.21 -20.59 -6.90
CA PRO A 228 0.28 -20.98 -8.23
C PRO A 228 -0.46 -20.19 -9.33
N GLN A 229 0.12 -20.12 -10.52
CA GLN A 229 -0.46 -19.39 -11.65
C GLN A 229 -1.84 -19.93 -12.06
N LEU A 230 -2.02 -21.25 -11.98
CA LEU A 230 -3.27 -21.95 -12.28
C LEU A 230 -3.78 -22.65 -11.02
N LEU A 231 -5.06 -22.42 -10.70
CA LEU A 231 -5.77 -23.06 -9.60
C LEU A 231 -6.96 -23.85 -10.13
N ILE A 232 -7.29 -24.94 -9.44
CA ILE A 232 -8.53 -25.69 -9.66
C ILE A 232 -9.72 -24.74 -9.41
N SER A 233 -10.74 -24.80 -10.28
CA SER A 233 -11.90 -23.90 -10.30
C SER A 233 -12.55 -23.71 -8.93
N LYS A 234 -12.76 -24.81 -8.18
CA LYS A 234 -13.36 -24.78 -6.83
C LYS A 234 -12.57 -23.91 -5.85
N LEU A 235 -11.25 -24.06 -5.83
CA LEU A 235 -10.38 -23.30 -4.95
C LEU A 235 -10.28 -21.83 -5.39
N ARG A 236 -10.15 -21.59 -6.69
CA ARG A 236 -10.16 -20.24 -7.27
C ARG A 236 -11.43 -19.47 -6.90
N ASN A 237 -12.61 -20.09 -7.07
CA ASN A 237 -13.89 -19.46 -6.76
C ASN A 237 -14.03 -19.19 -5.26
N LYS A 238 -13.54 -20.11 -4.40
CA LYS A 238 -13.49 -19.90 -2.95
C LYS A 238 -12.65 -18.67 -2.58
N ILE A 239 -11.48 -18.51 -3.21
CA ILE A 239 -10.60 -17.36 -2.99
C ILE A 239 -11.27 -16.06 -3.44
N PHE A 240 -11.84 -16.02 -4.65
CA PHE A 240 -12.56 -14.83 -5.12
C PHE A 240 -13.74 -14.46 -4.22
N LYS A 241 -14.47 -15.45 -3.68
CA LYS A 241 -15.52 -15.21 -2.68
C LYS A 241 -14.99 -14.52 -1.43
N TYR A 242 -13.83 -14.95 -0.91
CA TYR A 242 -13.24 -14.29 0.27
C TYR A 242 -12.73 -12.89 -0.04
N ILE A 243 -12.05 -12.69 -1.18
CA ILE A 243 -11.62 -11.36 -1.61
C ILE A 243 -12.82 -10.43 -1.75
N PHE A 244 -13.91 -10.89 -2.37
CA PHE A 244 -15.14 -10.13 -2.51
C PHE A 244 -15.75 -9.76 -1.15
N LEU A 245 -15.87 -10.71 -0.21
CA LEU A 245 -16.40 -10.45 1.13
C LEU A 245 -15.56 -9.41 1.89
N ILE A 246 -14.23 -9.48 1.78
CA ILE A 246 -13.34 -8.51 2.43
C ILE A 246 -13.50 -7.12 1.80
N LEU A 247 -13.53 -7.02 0.47
CA LEU A 247 -13.73 -5.74 -0.22
C LEU A 247 -15.10 -5.14 0.07
N PHE A 248 -16.14 -5.96 0.11
CA PHE A 248 -17.49 -5.54 0.47
C PHE A 248 -17.56 -5.04 1.92
N GLY A 249 -17.00 -5.79 2.87
CA GLY A 249 -16.91 -5.36 4.27
C GLY A 249 -16.11 -4.06 4.44
N PHE A 250 -15.00 -3.91 3.70
CA PHE A 250 -14.22 -2.67 3.69
C PHE A 250 -15.01 -1.49 3.12
N THR A 251 -15.85 -1.72 2.11
CA THR A 251 -16.75 -0.70 1.56
C THR A 251 -17.74 -0.21 2.61
N LEU A 252 -18.45 -1.13 3.26
CA LEU A 252 -19.41 -0.78 4.31
C LEU A 252 -18.74 -0.02 5.46
N PHE A 253 -17.56 -0.49 5.89
CA PHE A 253 -16.74 0.21 6.87
C PHE A 253 -16.35 1.61 6.41
N SER A 254 -15.93 1.77 5.15
CA SER A 254 -15.54 3.05 4.56
C SER A 254 -16.72 4.05 4.60
N THR A 255 -17.92 3.60 4.26
CA THR A 255 -19.15 4.38 4.33
C THR A 255 -19.50 4.77 5.77
N ALA A 256 -19.44 3.83 6.72
CA ALA A 256 -19.66 4.13 8.13
C ALA A 256 -18.68 5.19 8.67
N ALA A 257 -17.40 5.08 8.30
CA ALA A 257 -16.38 6.05 8.65
C ALA A 257 -16.58 7.42 7.96
N ALA A 258 -17.24 7.48 6.80
CA ALA A 258 -17.58 8.74 6.11
C ALA A 258 -18.66 9.49 6.89
N VAL A 259 -19.74 8.76 7.21
CA VAL A 259 -20.88 9.27 7.96
C VAL A 259 -20.44 9.80 9.33
N GLN A 260 -19.59 9.06 10.07
CA GLN A 260 -19.07 9.52 11.36
C GLN A 260 -18.30 10.86 11.26
N ARG A 261 -17.50 11.05 10.21
CA ARG A 261 -16.72 12.29 10.02
C ARG A 261 -17.61 13.48 9.71
N GLN A 262 -18.62 13.28 8.85
CA GLN A 262 -19.50 14.35 8.42
C GLN A 262 -20.43 14.84 9.56
N ILE A 263 -20.98 13.93 10.39
CA ILE A 263 -21.79 14.29 11.58
C ILE A 263 -21.04 15.26 12.49
N LYS A 264 -19.73 15.05 12.67
CA LYS A 264 -18.91 15.83 13.60
C LYS A 264 -18.38 17.14 13.00
N MET A 265 -18.29 17.26 11.67
CA MET A 265 -17.70 18.42 10.99
C MET A 265 -18.71 19.50 10.56
N GLN A 266 -20.03 19.25 10.58
CA GLN A 266 -21.14 20.19 10.29
C GLN A 266 -21.05 21.02 8.98
N SER A 267 -20.01 20.82 8.16
CA SER A 267 -19.63 21.68 7.02
C SER A 267 -19.78 21.00 5.66
N TYR A 268 -20.29 19.76 5.62
CA TYR A 268 -20.39 18.91 4.43
C TYR A 268 -21.82 18.35 4.22
N ASN A 269 -22.84 19.18 4.43
CA ASN A 269 -24.26 18.77 4.46
C ASN A 269 -24.79 18.09 3.18
N LYS A 270 -24.13 18.23 2.02
CA LYS A 270 -24.59 17.61 0.76
C LYS A 270 -24.23 16.11 0.60
N PHE A 271 -23.25 15.57 1.31
CA PHE A 271 -22.82 14.17 1.09
C PHE A 271 -23.52 13.17 2.02
N LEU A 272 -24.16 13.65 3.10
CA LEU A 272 -24.84 12.85 4.13
C LEU A 272 -26.26 12.42 3.75
N ASP A 273 -26.84 13.03 2.73
CA ASP A 273 -28.22 12.72 2.38
C ASP A 273 -28.26 11.52 1.44
N ALA A 274 -28.79 10.41 1.93
CA ALA A 274 -29.04 9.23 1.11
C ALA A 274 -29.96 9.53 -0.07
N THR A 275 -30.75 10.62 -0.02
CA THR A 275 -31.58 11.09 -1.14
C THR A 275 -30.77 11.73 -2.27
N ASN A 276 -29.51 12.13 -2.03
CA ASN A 276 -28.61 12.63 -3.07
C ASN A 276 -27.97 11.50 -3.89
N TYR A 277 -28.27 10.24 -3.56
CA TYR A 277 -27.82 9.07 -4.32
C TYR A 277 -29.02 8.37 -4.96
N ASP A 278 -28.84 7.90 -6.21
CA ASP A 278 -29.91 7.26 -7.00
C ASP A 278 -30.50 6.01 -6.32
N SER A 279 -29.78 5.38 -5.36
CA SER A 279 -30.31 4.26 -4.59
C SER A 279 -29.60 4.06 -3.25
N LYS A 280 -30.29 3.37 -2.33
CA LYS A 280 -29.71 2.87 -1.06
C LYS A 280 -28.51 1.94 -1.28
N ILE A 281 -28.49 1.21 -2.40
CA ILE A 281 -27.37 0.35 -2.76
C ILE A 281 -26.15 1.21 -3.06
N ILE A 282 -26.28 2.23 -3.91
CA ILE A 282 -25.16 3.11 -4.26
C ILE A 282 -24.69 3.89 -3.02
N PHE A 283 -25.61 4.33 -2.16
CA PHE A 283 -25.26 4.96 -0.88
C PHE A 283 -24.38 4.06 -0.01
N ALA A 284 -24.58 2.73 0.00
CA ALA A 284 -23.71 1.83 0.75
C ALA A 284 -22.25 1.85 0.25
N PHE A 285 -21.99 2.32 -0.97
CA PHE A 285 -20.66 2.50 -1.55
C PHE A 285 -20.15 3.95 -1.48
N SER A 286 -20.94 4.91 -0.99
CA SER A 286 -20.60 6.35 -0.98
C SER A 286 -19.23 6.63 -0.38
N GLY A 287 -18.88 5.97 0.73
CA GLY A 287 -17.59 6.17 1.38
C GLY A 287 -16.39 5.81 0.51
N ILE A 288 -16.51 4.84 -0.40
CA ILE A 288 -15.47 4.56 -1.40
C ILE A 288 -15.57 5.53 -2.57
N LEU A 289 -16.77 5.82 -3.06
CA LEU A 289 -16.98 6.72 -4.19
C LEU A 289 -16.35 8.10 -3.92
N GLU A 290 -16.71 8.71 -2.79
CA GLU A 290 -16.17 10.00 -2.34
C GLU A 290 -14.65 9.94 -2.16
N TYR A 291 -14.16 8.92 -1.47
CA TYR A 291 -12.72 8.80 -1.17
C TYR A 291 -11.89 8.60 -2.44
N MET A 292 -12.43 7.89 -3.43
CA MET A 292 -11.81 7.67 -4.73
C MET A 292 -12.08 8.80 -5.74
N SER A 293 -12.89 9.80 -5.41
CA SER A 293 -13.05 11.02 -6.22
C SER A 293 -12.23 12.18 -5.64
N ALA A 294 -12.05 12.23 -4.32
CA ALA A 294 -11.38 13.33 -3.62
C ALA A 294 -9.97 13.68 -4.12
N HIS A 295 -9.23 12.73 -4.69
CA HIS A 295 -7.90 13.02 -5.24
C HIS A 295 -7.92 13.75 -6.58
N TYR A 296 -9.02 13.70 -7.34
CA TYR A 296 -9.19 14.59 -8.50
C TYR A 296 -9.25 16.03 -8.03
N TRP A 297 -10.00 16.30 -6.96
CA TRP A 297 -10.08 17.63 -6.37
C TRP A 297 -8.72 18.08 -5.82
N GLY A 298 -8.04 17.21 -5.07
CA GLY A 298 -6.67 17.47 -4.59
C GLY A 298 -5.69 17.75 -5.73
N TYR A 299 -5.70 16.95 -6.80
CA TYR A 299 -4.84 17.16 -7.97
C TYR A 299 -5.11 18.51 -8.65
N GLN A 300 -6.38 18.83 -8.94
CA GLN A 300 -6.80 20.09 -9.58
C GLN A 300 -6.29 21.32 -8.81
N LEU A 301 -6.57 21.39 -7.51
CA LEU A 301 -6.17 22.51 -6.68
C LEU A 301 -4.65 22.67 -6.64
N ARG A 302 -3.93 21.55 -6.43
CA ARG A 302 -2.47 21.59 -6.34
C ARG A 302 -1.78 21.89 -7.65
N ARG A 303 -2.41 21.55 -8.77
CA ARG A 303 -1.91 21.87 -10.10
C ARG A 303 -1.88 23.38 -10.37
N VAL A 304 -2.70 24.15 -9.64
CA VAL A 304 -2.74 25.62 -9.69
C VAL A 304 -1.89 26.23 -8.57
N ASP A 305 -2.02 25.74 -7.34
CA ASP A 305 -1.51 26.45 -6.16
C ASP A 305 -0.15 25.98 -5.65
N SER A 306 0.41 24.91 -6.21
CA SER A 306 1.65 24.29 -5.73
C SER A 306 2.68 23.99 -6.82
N MET A 307 2.45 24.47 -8.04
CA MET A 307 3.42 24.33 -9.13
C MET A 307 4.47 25.43 -9.05
N GLU A 308 5.73 25.03 -8.98
CA GLU A 308 6.86 25.95 -9.05
C GLU A 308 7.16 26.35 -10.50
N PRO A 309 7.75 27.54 -10.73
CA PRO A 309 8.16 27.97 -12.07
C PRO A 309 9.23 27.07 -12.68
N GLU A 310 10.10 26.51 -11.84
CA GLU A 310 11.18 25.63 -12.23
C GLU A 310 10.82 24.16 -12.00
N LEU A 311 11.38 23.28 -12.83
CA LEU A 311 11.19 21.83 -12.69
C LEU A 311 12.05 21.29 -11.55
N GLY A 312 11.48 20.40 -10.74
CA GLY A 312 12.18 19.78 -9.61
C GLY A 312 13.17 18.66 -9.97
N TRP A 313 13.27 18.25 -11.24
CA TRP A 313 14.24 17.27 -11.76
C TRP A 313 14.35 15.95 -10.98
N GLY A 314 13.23 15.49 -10.44
CA GLY A 314 13.11 14.22 -9.71
C GLY A 314 13.07 14.37 -8.19
N TYR A 315 13.28 15.58 -7.67
CA TYR A 315 13.28 15.86 -6.24
C TYR A 315 11.94 15.51 -5.58
N ASN A 316 10.80 15.90 -6.18
CA ASN A 316 9.48 15.65 -5.63
C ASN A 316 9.08 14.16 -5.73
N THR A 317 9.33 13.57 -6.88
CA THR A 317 8.97 12.19 -7.25
C THR A 317 9.79 11.21 -6.44
N PHE A 318 11.09 11.45 -6.30
CA PHE A 318 12.02 10.58 -5.58
C PHE A 318 12.38 11.07 -4.18
N TYR A 319 11.60 11.99 -3.60
CA TYR A 319 11.83 12.53 -2.26
C TYR A 319 12.17 11.44 -1.24
N GLY A 320 11.39 10.36 -1.18
CA GLY A 320 11.65 9.26 -0.23
C GLY A 320 12.99 8.53 -0.43
N VAL A 321 13.61 8.61 -1.62
CA VAL A 321 14.96 8.10 -1.90
C VAL A 321 16.02 9.12 -1.49
N ILE A 322 15.78 10.40 -1.78
CA ILE A 322 16.73 11.50 -1.55
C ILE A 322 16.77 11.86 -0.06
N ASP A 323 15.68 11.69 0.68
CA ASP A 323 15.58 11.75 2.14
C ASP A 323 16.26 10.53 2.83
N ALA A 324 17.37 10.07 2.28
CA ALA A 324 18.19 9.02 2.89
C ALA A 324 18.91 9.61 4.12
N GLY A 325 18.35 9.36 5.30
CA GLY A 325 18.93 9.78 6.57
C GLY A 325 19.42 8.61 7.41
N ILE A 326 20.01 8.93 8.57
CA ILE A 326 20.32 7.90 9.57
C ILE A 326 18.98 7.29 10.04
N PRO A 327 18.83 5.94 10.06
CA PRO A 327 17.60 5.31 10.51
C PRO A 327 17.18 5.78 11.88
N PHE A 328 15.90 6.15 11.98
CA PHE A 328 15.28 6.61 13.23
C PHE A 328 15.87 7.92 13.77
N SER A 329 16.76 8.61 13.05
CA SER A 329 17.33 9.89 13.50
C SER A 329 16.26 10.96 13.65
N GLY A 330 15.32 11.04 12.71
CA GLY A 330 14.15 11.91 12.81
C GLY A 330 13.23 11.57 14.00
N LEU A 331 13.27 10.33 14.51
CA LEU A 331 12.56 9.97 15.75
C LEU A 331 13.29 10.49 17.00
N MET A 332 14.61 10.70 16.90
CA MET A 332 15.46 11.26 17.95
C MET A 332 15.66 12.79 17.83
N GLY A 333 14.95 13.45 16.91
CA GLY A 333 15.10 14.89 16.66
C GLY A 333 16.38 15.28 15.91
N ILE A 334 17.06 14.31 15.29
CA ILE A 334 18.27 14.53 14.49
C ILE A 334 17.89 14.63 13.02
N ASN A 335 17.88 15.85 12.49
CA ASN A 335 17.65 16.14 11.06
C ASN A 335 18.92 15.90 10.25
N SER A 336 19.26 14.64 10.04
CA SER A 336 20.40 14.23 9.20
C SER A 336 19.88 13.46 7.99
N SER A 337 19.53 14.17 6.92
CA SER A 337 19.20 13.61 5.61
C SER A 337 20.34 13.89 4.62
N LEU A 338 20.44 13.11 3.54
CA LEU A 338 21.34 13.40 2.42
C LEU A 338 21.06 14.79 1.84
N VAL A 339 19.79 15.23 1.86
CA VAL A 339 19.33 16.57 1.46
C VAL A 339 20.03 17.65 2.29
N ASN A 340 20.02 17.53 3.63
CA ASN A 340 20.72 18.45 4.54
C ASN A 340 22.23 18.42 4.35
N LEU A 341 22.81 17.24 4.09
CA LEU A 341 24.24 17.07 3.83
C LEU A 341 24.69 17.71 2.51
N LEU A 342 23.80 17.73 1.51
CA LEU A 342 24.05 18.34 0.20
C LEU A 342 23.64 19.82 0.15
N GLY A 343 23.16 20.39 1.26
CA GLY A 343 22.72 21.80 1.34
C GLY A 343 21.49 22.11 0.49
N ILE A 344 20.70 21.09 0.14
CA ILE A 344 19.43 21.26 -0.57
C ILE A 344 18.37 21.61 0.49
N GLU A 345 17.55 22.64 0.27
CA GLU A 345 16.44 22.94 1.19
C GLU A 345 15.46 21.74 1.21
N GLU A 346 15.18 21.22 2.39
CA GLU A 346 14.13 20.20 2.58
C GLU A 346 12.77 20.85 2.26
N GLN A 347 12.14 20.47 1.15
CA GLN A 347 10.73 20.77 0.99
C GLN A 347 9.93 19.84 1.88
N ASP A 348 9.04 20.45 2.65
CA ASP A 348 7.98 19.73 3.31
C ASP A 348 7.11 19.04 2.24
N TYR A 349 7.21 17.72 2.10
CA TYR A 349 6.33 16.94 1.22
C TYR A 349 4.86 17.00 1.67
N LEU A 350 4.61 17.46 2.90
CA LEU A 350 3.31 17.84 3.44
C LEU A 350 3.03 19.34 3.30
N SER A 351 3.87 20.14 2.64
CA SER A 351 3.65 21.58 2.42
C SER A 351 2.26 21.86 1.87
N SER A 352 1.77 21.02 0.97
CA SER A 352 0.40 21.08 0.46
C SER A 352 -0.66 20.89 1.55
N TYR A 353 -0.44 19.97 2.49
CA TYR A 353 -1.31 19.72 3.65
C TYR A 353 -1.18 20.78 4.74
N ASN A 354 0.02 21.34 4.92
CA ASN A 354 0.34 22.34 5.94
C ASN A 354 0.10 23.78 5.46
N SER A 355 -0.19 23.97 4.17
CA SER A 355 -0.36 25.29 3.56
C SER A 355 -1.61 26.06 4.02
N GLY A 356 -2.57 25.40 4.67
CA GLY A 356 -3.87 25.99 5.02
C GLY A 356 -4.76 26.33 3.81
N LYS A 357 -4.30 26.06 2.57
CA LYS A 357 -5.07 26.28 1.34
C LYS A 357 -6.29 25.35 1.28
N GLU A 358 -7.29 25.72 0.49
CA GLU A 358 -8.48 24.91 0.28
C GLU A 358 -8.11 23.47 -0.13
N GLY A 359 -8.82 22.48 0.42
CA GLY A 359 -8.56 21.08 0.11
C GLY A 359 -7.18 20.57 0.55
N SER A 360 -6.43 21.29 1.38
CA SER A 360 -5.12 20.84 1.92
C SER A 360 -5.20 19.50 2.65
N TYR A 361 -6.35 19.15 3.22
CA TYR A 361 -6.60 17.85 3.87
C TYR A 361 -6.88 16.71 2.88
N THR A 362 -6.90 16.99 1.58
CA THR A 362 -7.14 16.00 0.53
C THR A 362 -5.82 15.50 -0.06
N THR A 363 -5.80 14.21 -0.36
CA THR A 363 -4.64 13.55 -0.96
C THR A 363 -4.49 13.89 -2.42
N THR A 364 -3.25 14.01 -2.89
CA THR A 364 -2.93 14.20 -4.30
C THR A 364 -2.45 12.90 -4.92
N SER A 365 -2.56 12.80 -6.25
CA SER A 365 -2.03 11.66 -7.00
C SER A 365 -0.53 11.78 -7.19
N VAL A 366 0.14 10.64 -7.43
CA VAL A 366 1.60 10.61 -7.70
C VAL A 366 1.98 11.39 -8.95
N TYR A 367 1.03 11.58 -9.86
CA TYR A 367 1.23 12.35 -11.08
C TYR A 367 1.53 13.82 -10.79
N LEU A 368 1.08 14.37 -9.66
CA LEU A 368 1.41 15.74 -9.31
C LEU A 368 2.92 15.91 -9.14
N ALA A 369 3.58 15.06 -8.36
CA ALA A 369 5.03 15.14 -8.19
C ALA A 369 5.79 14.86 -9.49
N ILE A 370 5.31 13.90 -10.30
CA ILE A 370 5.90 13.63 -11.62
C ILE A 370 5.83 14.88 -12.51
N VAL A 371 4.69 15.57 -12.52
CA VAL A 371 4.52 16.80 -13.31
C VAL A 371 5.33 17.96 -12.76
N LYS A 372 5.47 18.09 -11.43
CA LYS A 372 6.38 19.10 -10.81
C LYS A 372 7.83 18.89 -11.22
N ASP A 373 8.27 17.64 -11.32
CA ASP A 373 9.67 17.33 -11.61
C ASP A 373 10.02 17.35 -13.10
N PHE A 374 9.09 16.95 -13.96
CA PHE A 374 9.40 16.68 -15.37
C PHE A 374 8.50 17.44 -16.34
N GLY A 375 7.54 18.22 -15.83
CA GLY A 375 6.49 18.84 -16.63
C GLY A 375 5.53 17.80 -17.24
N VAL A 376 4.52 18.28 -17.96
CA VAL A 376 3.52 17.41 -18.60
C VAL A 376 4.15 16.46 -19.63
N PRO A 377 5.02 16.91 -20.57
CA PRO A 377 5.65 15.99 -21.53
C PRO A 377 6.59 14.97 -20.87
N GLY A 378 7.41 15.41 -19.89
CA GLY A 378 8.34 14.52 -19.20
C GLY A 378 7.63 13.50 -18.32
N ALA A 379 6.41 13.79 -17.83
CA ALA A 379 5.60 12.82 -17.11
C ALA A 379 5.27 11.57 -17.95
N PHE A 380 4.96 11.72 -19.25
CA PHE A 380 4.74 10.58 -20.14
C PHE A 380 6.00 9.72 -20.28
N VAL A 381 7.16 10.35 -20.45
CA VAL A 381 8.45 9.64 -20.55
C VAL A 381 8.73 8.87 -19.26
N PHE A 382 8.54 9.50 -18.11
CA PHE A 382 8.69 8.87 -16.80
C PHE A 382 7.77 7.66 -16.64
N ILE A 383 6.47 7.81 -16.94
CA ILE A 383 5.47 6.74 -16.83
C ILE A 383 5.89 5.52 -17.66
N PHE A 384 6.34 5.74 -18.90
CA PHE A 384 6.78 4.66 -19.78
C PHE A 384 7.94 3.86 -19.17
N PHE A 385 9.01 4.54 -18.73
CA PHE A 385 10.16 3.89 -18.12
C PHE A 385 9.80 3.21 -16.79
N PHE A 386 8.97 3.84 -15.96
CA PHE A 386 8.62 3.30 -14.66
C PHE A 386 7.68 2.10 -14.75
N ALA A 387 6.76 2.08 -15.71
CA ALA A 387 5.96 0.90 -16.05
C ALA A 387 6.83 -0.26 -16.57
N PHE A 388 7.81 0.02 -17.44
CA PHE A 388 8.80 -0.97 -17.88
C PHE A 388 9.58 -1.57 -16.71
N TYR A 389 10.14 -0.71 -15.85
CA TYR A 389 10.90 -1.11 -14.67
C TYR A 389 10.07 -2.00 -13.74
N THR A 390 8.80 -1.65 -13.54
CA THR A 390 7.86 -2.42 -12.74
C THR A 390 7.63 -3.82 -13.31
N GLN A 391 7.40 -3.93 -14.62
CA GLN A 391 7.24 -5.21 -15.30
C GLN A 391 8.51 -6.06 -15.20
N TRP A 392 9.68 -5.44 -15.39
CA TRP A 392 10.97 -6.10 -15.30
C TRP A 392 11.25 -6.66 -13.89
N LEU A 393 11.01 -5.87 -12.84
CA LEU A 393 11.15 -6.32 -11.46
C LEU A 393 10.19 -7.46 -11.13
N PHE A 394 8.92 -7.33 -11.52
CA PHE A 394 7.91 -8.38 -11.32
C PHE A 394 8.34 -9.70 -11.96
N THR A 395 8.73 -9.67 -13.24
CA THR A 395 9.14 -10.89 -13.95
C THR A 395 10.41 -11.51 -13.38
N ARG A 396 11.36 -10.70 -12.86
CA ARG A 396 12.54 -11.21 -12.14
C ARG A 396 12.17 -11.85 -10.80
N ALA A 397 11.29 -11.21 -10.03
CA ALA A 397 10.81 -11.78 -8.76
C ALA A 397 10.14 -13.14 -8.99
N MET A 398 9.30 -13.26 -10.01
CA MET A 398 8.62 -14.50 -10.38
C MET A 398 9.56 -15.67 -10.70
N ARG A 399 10.80 -15.41 -11.13
CA ARG A 399 11.80 -16.45 -11.44
C ARG A 399 12.66 -16.87 -10.26
N LYS A 400 12.61 -16.15 -9.13
CA LYS A 400 13.45 -16.48 -7.96
C LYS A 400 12.94 -17.74 -7.25
N LYS A 401 13.87 -18.66 -7.00
CA LYS A 401 13.64 -19.88 -6.21
C LYS A 401 13.73 -19.64 -4.70
N TYR A 402 14.35 -18.56 -4.27
CA TYR A 402 14.57 -18.23 -2.86
C TYR A 402 14.41 -16.72 -2.62
N PHE A 403 13.64 -16.37 -1.58
CA PHE A 403 13.40 -15.00 -1.15
C PHE A 403 13.94 -14.77 0.26
N LYS A 404 14.91 -13.84 0.36
CA LYS A 404 15.21 -13.07 1.58
C LYS A 404 14.26 -11.87 1.66
N ALA A 405 14.11 -11.23 2.82
CA ALA A 405 13.27 -10.03 2.94
C ALA A 405 13.77 -8.94 1.98
N THR A 406 15.09 -8.71 1.97
CA THR A 406 15.79 -7.81 1.02
C THR A 406 15.52 -8.12 -0.46
N ASN A 407 15.24 -9.38 -0.84
CA ASN A 407 14.89 -9.72 -2.22
C ASN A 407 13.53 -9.17 -2.66
N ILE A 408 12.62 -8.92 -1.73
CA ILE A 408 11.27 -8.40 -1.99
C ILE A 408 11.27 -6.87 -2.02
N PHE A 409 12.27 -6.22 -1.42
CA PHE A 409 12.33 -4.76 -1.22
C PHE A 409 11.95 -3.94 -2.46
N PHE A 410 12.63 -4.11 -3.59
CA PHE A 410 12.33 -3.32 -4.80
C PHE A 410 10.94 -3.60 -5.39
N LEU A 411 10.47 -4.85 -5.30
CA LEU A 411 9.10 -5.19 -5.71
C LEU A 411 8.09 -4.54 -4.77
N TYR A 412 8.36 -4.54 -3.46
CA TYR A 412 7.54 -3.90 -2.44
C TYR A 412 7.46 -2.38 -2.64
N LEU A 413 8.57 -1.71 -2.98
CA LEU A 413 8.54 -0.28 -3.27
C LEU A 413 7.67 0.04 -4.49
N CYS A 414 7.84 -0.69 -5.60
CA CYS A 414 7.00 -0.50 -6.79
C CYS A 414 5.52 -0.83 -6.48
N PHE A 415 5.29 -1.87 -5.67
CA PHE A 415 3.97 -2.20 -5.18
C PHE A 415 3.35 -1.04 -4.40
N GLN A 416 4.07 -0.46 -3.44
CA GLN A 416 3.56 0.66 -2.64
C GLN A 416 3.28 1.90 -3.49
N PHE A 417 4.16 2.22 -4.44
CA PHE A 417 3.97 3.34 -5.36
C PHE A 417 2.69 3.18 -6.19
N TRP A 418 2.55 2.06 -6.92
CA TRP A 418 1.41 1.86 -7.80
C TRP A 418 0.10 1.63 -7.05
N ALA A 419 0.15 0.85 -5.96
CA ALA A 419 -1.00 0.56 -5.13
C ALA A 419 -1.45 1.76 -4.27
N SER A 420 -0.73 2.88 -4.28
CA SER A 420 -1.13 4.12 -3.61
C SER A 420 -1.09 5.31 -4.55
N SER A 421 -1.08 5.08 -5.87
CA SER A 421 -0.84 6.12 -6.88
C SER A 421 -1.88 7.25 -6.92
N ASN A 422 -3.08 7.03 -6.39
CA ASN A 422 -4.11 8.07 -6.26
C ASN A 422 -4.09 8.80 -4.90
N PHE A 423 -3.29 8.32 -3.94
CA PHE A 423 -3.22 8.87 -2.57
C PHE A 423 -1.80 9.31 -2.16
N GLY A 424 -0.78 8.92 -2.90
CA GLY A 424 0.62 9.23 -2.62
C GLY A 424 1.09 10.46 -3.38
N SER A 425 1.73 11.39 -2.69
CA SER A 425 2.36 12.56 -3.31
C SER A 425 3.76 12.28 -3.84
N ALA A 426 4.43 11.19 -3.42
CA ALA A 426 5.82 10.88 -3.80
C ALA A 426 6.13 9.38 -3.73
N TYR A 427 7.27 8.96 -4.28
CA TYR A 427 7.80 7.62 -4.12
C TYR A 427 8.12 7.33 -2.66
N ASN A 428 7.23 6.57 -2.01
CA ASN A 428 7.32 6.17 -0.61
C ASN A 428 7.28 7.35 0.39
N SER A 429 6.27 8.21 0.29
CA SER A 429 6.07 9.42 1.11
C SER A 429 5.95 9.21 2.63
N ASN A 430 5.80 7.97 3.11
CA ASN A 430 5.56 7.68 4.53
C ASN A 430 6.81 7.20 5.28
N PHE A 431 7.88 6.85 4.55
CA PHE A 431 9.11 6.36 5.16
C PHE A 431 10.27 6.49 4.17
N SER A 432 11.39 7.08 4.60
CA SER A 432 12.63 7.08 3.82
C SER A 432 12.92 5.67 3.30
N VAL A 433 13.11 5.55 1.99
CA VAL A 433 13.40 4.30 1.28
C VAL A 433 14.65 3.64 1.87
N PHE A 434 15.63 4.44 2.30
CA PHE A 434 16.84 3.95 2.95
C PHE A 434 16.54 3.32 4.33
N ASN A 435 15.74 3.99 5.15
CA ASN A 435 15.33 3.44 6.44
C ASN A 435 14.55 2.14 6.26
N LEU A 436 13.69 2.07 5.24
CA LEU A 436 12.95 0.86 4.92
C LEU A 436 13.89 -0.28 4.49
N PHE A 437 14.92 0.03 3.70
CA PHE A 437 15.94 -0.94 3.30
C PHE A 437 16.68 -1.49 4.53
N ILE A 438 17.06 -0.62 5.47
CA ILE A 438 17.73 -1.03 6.70
C ILE A 438 16.83 -1.91 7.55
N LEU A 439 15.53 -1.60 7.66
CA LEU A 439 14.57 -2.48 8.34
C LEU A 439 14.53 -3.89 7.71
N PHE A 440 14.53 -3.98 6.38
CA PHE A 440 14.55 -5.26 5.67
C PHE A 440 15.84 -6.03 5.93
N PHE A 441 16.97 -5.33 5.97
CA PHE A 441 18.28 -5.91 6.29
C PHE A 441 18.36 -6.39 7.74
N VAL A 442 17.94 -5.56 8.71
CA VAL A 442 17.91 -5.90 10.14
C VAL A 442 17.01 -7.12 10.37
N PHE A 443 15.86 -7.19 9.68
CA PHE A 443 14.99 -8.35 9.76
C PHE A 443 15.70 -9.64 9.29
N ASP A 444 16.34 -9.62 8.11
CA ASP A 444 17.11 -10.76 7.59
C ASP A 444 18.23 -11.18 8.57
N TYR A 445 18.94 -10.20 9.16
CA TYR A 445 20.00 -10.44 10.13
C TYR A 445 19.50 -11.06 11.44
N MET A 446 18.43 -10.52 12.01
CA MET A 446 17.84 -11.00 13.27
C MET A 446 17.28 -12.41 13.12
N GLN A 447 16.64 -12.73 11.99
CA GLN A 447 16.20 -14.09 11.68
C GLN A 447 17.35 -15.08 11.70
N LYS A 448 18.51 -14.72 11.13
CA LYS A 448 19.72 -15.56 11.12
C LYS A 448 20.26 -15.80 12.54
N ILE A 449 20.33 -14.76 13.37
CA ILE A 449 20.76 -14.90 14.78
C ILE A 449 19.85 -15.86 15.54
N PHE A 450 18.53 -15.66 15.44
CA PHE A 450 17.56 -16.48 16.17
C PHE A 450 17.46 -17.91 15.65
N ALA A 451 17.79 -18.15 14.38
CA ALA A 451 17.88 -19.50 13.82
C ALA A 451 19.15 -20.24 14.28
N ASN A 452 20.26 -19.52 14.50
CA ASN A 452 21.54 -20.09 14.89
C ASN A 452 21.75 -20.21 16.41
N ARG A 453 20.76 -19.84 17.23
CA ARG A 453 20.86 -20.06 18.68
C ARG A 453 20.93 -21.57 18.94
N PRO A 454 21.94 -22.07 19.68
CA PRO A 454 21.99 -23.48 20.03
C PRO A 454 20.69 -23.83 20.74
N LYS A 455 20.00 -24.89 20.27
CA LYS A 455 18.94 -25.52 21.05
C LYS A 455 19.59 -25.87 22.37
N ILE A 456 19.25 -25.15 23.44
CA ILE A 456 19.63 -25.55 24.79
C ILE A 456 19.14 -26.99 24.90
N ARG A 457 20.10 -27.92 24.98
CA ARG A 457 19.83 -29.32 25.30
C ARG A 457 19.11 -29.28 26.64
N ASN A 458 17.78 -29.35 26.61
CA ASN A 458 17.07 -29.80 27.79
C ASN A 458 17.64 -31.18 28.10
N LYS A 459 18.11 -31.33 29.35
CA LYS A 459 18.42 -32.62 29.95
C LYS A 459 17.13 -33.42 29.98
N GLU A 460 16.84 -34.09 28.88
CA GLU A 460 16.03 -35.29 28.74
C GLU A 460 16.06 -35.64 27.25
N GLY A 461 16.84 -36.66 26.95
CA GLY A 461 17.16 -37.06 25.58
C GLY A 461 15.93 -37.61 24.87
N VAL A 462 15.27 -36.78 24.07
CA VAL A 462 14.52 -37.21 22.89
C VAL A 462 14.73 -36.19 21.79
N LEU A 463 15.74 -36.42 20.95
CA LEU A 463 15.96 -35.67 19.71
C LEU A 463 15.07 -36.25 18.62
N ASN A 464 13.92 -35.61 18.37
CA ASN A 464 13.28 -35.71 17.06
C ASN A 464 14.10 -34.89 16.05
N HIS A 465 14.95 -35.61 15.32
CA HIS A 465 15.60 -35.17 14.09
C HIS A 465 14.54 -34.95 13.01
N ILE A 466 14.10 -33.71 12.82
CA ILE A 466 13.55 -33.27 11.53
C ILE A 466 14.28 -32.02 11.11
N SER A 467 15.42 -32.24 10.46
CA SER A 467 16.02 -31.28 9.54
C SER A 467 16.91 -32.07 8.59
N GLN A 468 16.61 -31.96 7.29
CA GLN A 468 17.38 -32.47 6.15
C GLN A 468 17.20 -33.95 5.77
N GLN A 469 16.00 -34.35 5.35
CA GLN A 469 15.88 -35.31 4.24
C GLN A 469 14.70 -34.89 3.37
N GLY A 470 14.96 -34.74 2.06
CA GLY A 470 13.94 -34.37 1.08
C GLY A 470 14.50 -33.71 -0.17
N PHE A 471 15.65 -34.16 -0.68
CA PHE A 471 16.08 -33.93 -2.08
C PHE A 471 17.14 -34.98 -2.46
N THR A 472 16.72 -36.24 -2.54
CA THR A 472 17.35 -37.23 -3.42
C THR A 472 16.23 -38.00 -4.10
N SER A 473 15.91 -37.61 -5.33
CA SER A 473 15.12 -38.45 -6.24
C SER A 473 15.94 -39.70 -6.54
N SER A 474 15.41 -40.85 -6.16
CA SER A 474 15.82 -42.15 -6.67
C SER A 474 15.55 -42.21 -8.17
N ALA A 475 16.61 -42.22 -8.96
CA ALA A 475 16.61 -42.77 -10.30
C ALA A 475 17.35 -44.12 -10.22
N LYS A 476 16.59 -45.22 -10.35
CA LYS A 476 16.99 -46.54 -10.91
C LYS A 476 15.93 -47.58 -10.53
N ALA A 477 15.05 -47.88 -11.48
CA ALA A 477 14.68 -49.22 -11.96
C ALA A 477 13.92 -49.01 -13.27
#